data_AF-A0A7Y7I4C5-F1
#
_entry.id   AF-A0A7Y7I4C5-F1
#
_cell.length_a   1.000
_cell.length_b   1.000
_cell.length_c   1.000
_cell.angle_alpha   90.00
_cell.angle_beta   90.00
_cell.angle_gamma   90.00
#
_symmetry.space_group_name_H-M   'P 1'
#
loop_
_entity.id
_entity.type
_entity.pdbx_description
1 polymer ?
#
loop_
_entity_poly.entity_id
_entity_poly.type
_entity_poly.pdbx_seq_one_letter_code
_entity_poly.pdbx_strand_id
1 'polypeptide(L)' 'MQVREGVLRATTYVQASDYCDARDKTPRWLGRAPAEQGVLFQCY' A
#
# COMPACT_ATOMS: atom_id res chain seq x y z
N MET A 1 -15.61 -4.66 12.80
CA MET A 1 -14.73 -3.48 13.01
C MET A 1 -13.98 -3.24 11.71
N GLN A 2 -14.47 -2.37 10.83
CA GLN A 2 -13.77 -2.04 9.58
C GLN A 2 -12.62 -1.10 9.93
N VAL A 3 -11.43 -1.65 10.13
CA VAL A 3 -10.20 -0.86 10.18
C VAL A 3 -10.10 -0.23 8.81
N ARG A 4 -10.38 1.07 8.70
CA ARG A 4 -10.11 1.83 7.47
C ARG A 4 -8.59 1.84 7.35
N GLU A 5 -8.04 0.90 6.59
CA GLU A 5 -6.63 0.91 6.24
C GLU A 5 -6.37 2.24 5.55
N GLY A 6 -5.72 3.15 6.28
CA GLY A 6 -5.38 4.48 5.81
C GLY A 6 -4.38 4.41 4.65
N VAL A 7 -3.85 5.57 4.25
CA VAL A 7 -2.77 5.59 3.25
C VAL A 7 -1.54 4.89 3.84
N LEU A 8 -1.14 3.79 3.22
CA LEU A 8 0.05 3.01 3.55
C LEU A 8 1.22 3.44 2.67
N ARG A 9 2.45 3.16 3.14
CA ARG A 9 3.69 3.41 2.42
C ARG A 9 4.52 2.14 2.35
N ALA A 10 5.07 1.83 1.18
CA ALA A 10 6.10 0.80 1.02
C ALA A 10 7.29 1.36 0.22
N THR A 11 8.44 0.68 0.27
CA THR A 11 9.64 1.10 -0.47
C THR A 11 9.53 0.77 -1.96
N THR A 12 8.83 -0.32 -2.32
CA THR A 12 8.61 -0.74 -3.71
C THR A 12 7.15 -1.14 -3.96
N TYR A 13 6.75 -1.17 -5.23
CA TYR A 13 5.45 -1.68 -5.66
C TYR A 13 5.26 -3.16 -5.29
N VAL A 14 6.33 -3.95 -5.33
CA VAL A 14 6.30 -5.38 -4.96
C VAL A 14 5.95 -5.53 -3.47
N GLN A 15 6.65 -4.83 -2.57
CA GLN A 15 6.35 -4.88 -1.14
C GLN A 15 4.92 -4.44 -0.80
N ALA A 16 4.40 -3.42 -1.49
CA ALA A 16 3.03 -2.99 -1.29
C ALA A 16 2.01 -4.01 -1.82
N SER A 17 2.31 -4.67 -2.94
CA SER A 17 1.47 -5.73 -3.49
C SER A 17 1.42 -6.93 -2.55
N ASP A 18 2.58 -7.41 -2.10
CA ASP A 18 2.69 -8.53 -1.16
C ASP A 18 1.95 -8.24 0.15
N TYR A 19 2.00 -6.98 0.62
CA TYR A 19 1.28 -6.56 1.83
C TYR A 19 -0.24 -6.70 1.70
N CYS A 20 -0.81 -6.28 0.56
CA CYS A 20 -2.25 -6.40 0.33
C CYS A 20 -2.64 -7.86 0.03
N ASP A 21 -1.83 -8.59 -0.73
CA ASP A 21 -2.06 -10.00 -1.08
C ASP A 21 -2.13 -10.90 0.15
N ALA A 22 -1.21 -10.70 1.12
CA ALA A 22 -1.22 -11.41 2.41
C ALA A 22 -2.48 -11.13 3.28
N ARG A 23 -3.36 -10.23 2.84
CA ARG A 23 -4.63 -9.86 3.49
C ARG A 23 -5.85 -10.18 2.62
N ASP A 24 -5.66 -10.90 1.52
CA ASP A 24 -6.68 -11.16 0.51
C ASP A 24 -7.29 -9.85 -0.05
N LYS A 25 -6.46 -8.81 -0.20
CA LYS A 25 -6.86 -7.48 -0.67
C LYS A 25 -6.13 -7.05 -1.93
N THR A 26 -6.74 -6.11 -2.65
CA THR A 26 -6.13 -5.54 -3.85
C THR A 26 -5.42 -4.21 -3.53
N PRO A 27 -4.19 -3.97 -4.03
CA PRO A 27 -3.52 -2.69 -3.88
C PRO A 27 -4.11 -1.62 -4.80
N ARG A 28 -4.51 -0.48 -4.22
CA ARG A 28 -4.79 0.77 -4.91
C ARG A 28 -3.59 1.71 -4.81
N TRP A 29 -2.98 2.05 -5.93
CA TRP A 29 -1.87 2.99 -5.97
C TRP A 29 -2.35 4.43 -5.86
N LEU A 30 -1.81 5.16 -4.88
CA LEU A 30 -2.15 6.57 -4.63
C LEU A 30 -1.09 7.53 -5.15
N GLY A 31 0.14 7.06 -5.32
CA GLY A 31 1.24 7.85 -5.88
C GLY A 31 2.60 7.43 -5.33
N ARG A 32 3.60 8.29 -5.51
CA ARG A 32 4.92 8.11 -4.89
C ARG A 32 4.95 8.74 -3.50
N ALA A 33 5.64 8.09 -2.57
CA ALA A 33 5.83 8.62 -1.23
C ALA A 33 6.89 9.74 -1.24
N PRO A 34 6.68 10.85 -0.50
CA PRO A 34 7.72 11.87 -0.30
C PRO A 34 8.85 11.30 0.58
N ALA A 35 10.09 11.71 0.26
CA ALA A 35 11.38 11.16 0.71
C ALA A 35 11.84 9.88 -0.03
N GLU A 36 12.57 10.12 -1.13
CA GLU A 36 13.58 9.28 -1.82
C GLU A 36 13.35 7.77 -1.99
N GLN A 37 12.15 7.32 -2.38
CA GLN A 37 11.79 6.00 -2.95
C GLN A 37 10.74 5.29 -2.09
N GLY A 38 9.50 5.40 -2.53
CA GLY A 38 8.41 4.62 -1.98
C GLY A 38 7.12 4.84 -2.76
N VAL A 39 6.16 3.97 -2.51
CA VAL A 39 4.82 4.03 -3.08
C VAL A 39 3.81 4.24 -1.96
N LEU A 40 2.87 5.15 -2.19
CA LEU A 40 1.68 5.29 -1.37
C LEU A 40 0.59 4.41 -1.94
N PHE A 41 -0.04 3.61 -1.09
CA PHE A 41 -1.05 2.64 -1.50
C PHE A 41 -2.13 2.47 -0.43
N GLN A 42 -3.23 1.84 -0.82
CA GLN A 42 -4.30 1.38 0.06
C GLN A 42 -4.66 -0.05 -0.31
N CYS A 43 -5.04 -0.86 0.67
CA CYS A 43 -5.60 -2.18 0.42
C CYS A 43 -7.12 -2.12 0.55
N TYR A 44 -7.84 -2.63 -0.44
CA TYR A 44 -9.31 -2.71 -0.43
C TYR A 44 -9.80 -4.12 -0.71
#